data_AF-A0A2W5CWZ7-F1
#
_entry.id   AF-A0A2W5CWZ7-F1
#
_cell.length_a   1.000
_cell.length_b   1.000
_cell.length_c   1.000
_cell.angle_alpha   90.00
_cell.angle_beta   90.00
_cell.angle_gamma   90.00
#
_symmetry.space_group_name_H-M   'P 1'
#
loop_
_entity.id
_entity.type
_entity.pdbx_description
1 polymer ?
#
loop_
_entity_poly.entity_id
_entity_poly.type
_entity_poly.pdbx_seq_one_letter_code
_entity_poly.pdbx_strand_id
1 'polypeptide(L)'
;MTGPATEQREHTPDTWGDHWLDEVTEPATPAFNRPTQLAMSSFAGPARVLKRLYSFASTTPGKLFGVTLIVTVALAAAGFSMSSSSAARHDDLDTLLSSTEPMSNAAHHLYTNLSLADTVATTGFVQAGVESKSNRERYNAAIDAASVAATQSVVGSSEEDERVRELVTFIQRELPVYTALVEKARVNHRAGNAV
;
A
#
# COMPACT_ATOMS: atom_id res chain seq x y z
N MET A 1 -104.08 42.25 -15.84
CA MET A 1 -103.41 43.54 -15.56
C MET A 1 -101.90 43.30 -15.56
N THR A 2 -101.17 44.12 -16.33
CA THR A 2 -99.71 44.44 -16.29
C THR A 2 -98.67 43.31 -16.48
N GLY A 3 -97.96 43.33 -17.62
CA GLY A 3 -96.54 42.87 -17.72
C GLY A 3 -95.57 43.97 -17.23
N PRO A 4 -94.24 43.98 -17.55
CA PRO A 4 -93.40 43.03 -18.30
C PRO A 4 -92.12 42.61 -17.50
N ALA A 5 -91.21 41.74 -17.96
CA ALA A 5 -90.04 42.12 -18.77
C ALA A 5 -89.24 40.87 -19.22
N THR A 6 -88.65 41.05 -20.39
CA THR A 6 -87.74 40.23 -21.18
C THR A 6 -86.36 40.05 -20.55
N GLU A 7 -85.79 38.84 -20.67
CA GLU A 7 -84.35 38.58 -20.85
C GLU A 7 -84.23 37.21 -21.55
N GLN A 8 -84.21 37.22 -22.88
CA GLN A 8 -83.03 37.02 -23.72
C GLN A 8 -82.28 35.69 -23.48
N ARG A 9 -82.39 34.84 -24.50
CA ARG A 9 -81.57 33.66 -24.76
C ARG A 9 -80.09 34.05 -24.79
N GLU A 10 -79.25 33.21 -24.19
CA GLU A 10 -77.94 32.91 -24.77
C GLU A 10 -77.61 31.44 -24.52
N HIS A 11 -77.68 30.68 -25.61
CA HIS A 11 -77.14 29.35 -25.75
C HIS A 11 -75.72 29.58 -26.26
N THR A 12 -74.70 29.25 -25.46
CA THR A 12 -73.29 29.36 -25.89
C THR A 12 -72.63 27.99 -25.72
N PRO A 13 -71.96 27.47 -26.75
CA PRO A 13 -71.50 26.08 -26.79
C PRO A 13 -70.16 25.91 -26.08
N ASP A 14 -69.96 24.72 -25.49
CA ASP A 14 -68.70 24.00 -25.31
C ASP A 14 -67.40 24.83 -25.22
N THR A 15 -67.03 25.24 -24.02
CA THR A 15 -65.67 25.75 -23.71
C THR A 15 -65.00 24.94 -22.60
N TRP A 16 -64.81 23.64 -22.87
CA TRP A 16 -63.98 22.74 -22.04
C TRP A 16 -62.55 22.60 -22.61
N GLY A 17 -62.14 23.48 -23.54
CA GLY A 17 -60.93 23.30 -24.36
C GLY A 17 -59.64 24.00 -23.88
N ASP A 18 -59.72 25.19 -23.28
CA ASP A 18 -58.58 26.12 -23.42
C ASP A 18 -57.93 26.61 -22.10
N HIS A 19 -58.35 26.11 -20.94
CA HIS A 19 -57.87 26.63 -19.65
C HIS A 19 -56.52 26.07 -19.16
N TRP A 20 -55.92 25.12 -19.89
CA TRP A 20 -54.68 24.43 -19.47
C TRP A 20 -53.40 25.03 -20.09
N LEU A 21 -53.53 26.01 -21.00
CA LEU A 21 -52.39 26.65 -21.67
C LEU A 21 -51.87 27.90 -20.96
N ASP A 22 -52.59 28.44 -19.97
CA ASP A 22 -52.21 29.69 -19.31
C ASP A 22 -51.35 29.49 -18.05
N GLU A 23 -51.20 28.26 -17.56
CA GLU A 23 -50.39 27.95 -16.36
C GLU A 23 -48.88 27.80 -16.67
N VAL A 24 -48.49 27.71 -17.95
CA VAL A 24 -47.11 27.38 -18.35
C VAL A 24 -46.24 28.59 -18.69
N THR A 25 -46.76 29.83 -18.63
CA THR A 25 -45.99 31.02 -19.01
C THR A 25 -46.08 32.16 -18.00
N GLU A 26 -45.70 31.92 -16.75
CA GLU A 26 -45.13 32.99 -15.92
C GLU A 26 -43.64 32.70 -15.65
N PRO A 27 -42.70 33.49 -16.21
CA PRO A 27 -41.31 33.39 -15.81
C PRO A 27 -41.20 33.97 -14.40
N ALA A 28 -41.20 33.10 -13.39
CA ALA A 28 -40.84 33.47 -12.03
C ALA A 28 -39.45 34.13 -12.06
N THR A 29 -39.39 35.45 -11.86
CA THR A 29 -38.15 36.18 -11.66
C THR A 29 -37.56 35.71 -10.33
N PRO A 30 -36.39 35.03 -10.30
CA PRO A 30 -35.84 34.60 -9.03
C PRO A 30 -35.33 35.85 -8.33
N ALA A 31 -35.92 36.18 -7.19
CA ALA A 31 -35.32 37.07 -6.22
C ALA A 31 -34.01 36.44 -5.74
N PHE A 32 -32.90 36.72 -6.44
CA PHE A 32 -31.59 36.23 -6.08
C PHE A 32 -31.12 36.91 -4.79
N ASN A 33 -31.25 36.17 -3.68
CA ASN A 33 -30.71 36.54 -2.38
C ASN A 33 -29.20 36.79 -2.48
N ARG A 34 -28.76 38.04 -2.21
CA ARG A 34 -27.36 38.50 -2.10
C ARG A 34 -26.34 37.54 -1.45
N PRO A 35 -26.66 36.72 -0.43
CA PRO A 35 -25.69 35.76 0.12
C PRO A 35 -25.19 34.69 -0.87
N THR A 36 -25.94 34.34 -1.93
CA THR A 36 -25.50 33.33 -2.91
C THR A 36 -24.41 33.84 -3.84
N GLN A 37 -24.29 35.16 -4.02
CA GLN A 37 -23.26 35.77 -4.87
C GLN A 37 -21.87 35.73 -4.22
N LEU A 38 -21.79 35.84 -2.89
CA LEU A 38 -20.52 35.74 -2.14
C LEU A 38 -20.05 34.28 -2.00
N ALA A 39 -20.98 33.33 -1.92
CA ALA A 39 -20.65 31.91 -1.98
C ALA A 39 -20.05 31.55 -3.35
N MET A 40 -20.61 32.07 -4.45
CA MET A 40 -20.10 31.78 -5.80
C MET A 40 -18.69 32.33 -6.08
N SER A 41 -18.27 33.45 -5.47
CA SER A 41 -16.94 34.01 -5.75
C SER A 41 -15.80 33.18 -5.16
N SER A 42 -16.03 32.49 -4.04
CA SER A 42 -15.05 31.61 -3.39
C SER A 42 -14.91 30.27 -4.13
N PHE A 43 -15.99 29.77 -4.73
CA PHE A 43 -15.99 28.53 -5.52
C PHE A 43 -15.67 28.73 -7.01
N ALA A 44 -15.76 29.96 -7.54
CA ALA A 44 -15.46 30.24 -8.96
C ALA A 44 -13.96 30.26 -9.29
N GLY A 45 -13.08 30.46 -8.30
CA GLY A 45 -11.62 30.40 -8.45
C GLY A 45 -11.12 29.06 -9.01
N PRO A 46 -11.40 27.91 -8.34
CA PRO A 46 -10.97 26.60 -8.82
C PRO A 46 -11.62 26.19 -10.15
N ALA A 47 -12.88 26.55 -10.40
CA ALA A 47 -13.58 26.21 -11.64
C ALA A 47 -12.93 26.83 -12.90
N ARG A 48 -12.44 28.07 -12.81
CA ARG A 48 -11.74 28.73 -13.93
C ARG A 48 -10.37 28.11 -14.20
N VAL A 49 -9.66 27.70 -13.16
CA VAL A 49 -8.36 27.01 -13.27
C VAL A 49 -8.54 25.65 -13.96
N LEU A 50 -9.56 24.88 -13.57
CA LEU A 50 -9.90 23.61 -14.24
C LEU A 50 -10.21 23.81 -15.73
N LYS A 51 -11.04 24.80 -16.07
CA LYS A 51 -11.42 25.06 -17.47
C LYS A 51 -10.22 25.43 -18.34
N ARG A 52 -9.27 26.20 -17.79
CA ARG A 52 -8.04 26.61 -18.48
C ARG A 52 -7.06 25.45 -18.67
N LEU A 53 -6.94 24.59 -17.65
CA LEU A 53 -6.17 23.34 -17.74
C LEU A 53 -6.76 22.40 -18.79
N TYR A 54 -8.08 22.29 -18.87
CA TYR A 54 -8.76 21.48 -19.89
C TYR A 54 -8.54 22.03 -21.31
N SER A 55 -8.66 23.35 -21.51
CA SER A 55 -8.36 23.97 -22.81
C SER A 55 -6.89 23.80 -23.22
N PHE A 56 -5.96 23.88 -22.26
CA PHE A 56 -4.55 23.68 -22.52
C PHE A 56 -4.24 22.21 -22.87
N ALA A 57 -4.85 21.25 -22.16
CA ALA A 57 -4.73 19.82 -22.44
C ALA A 57 -5.25 19.43 -23.84
N SER A 58 -6.17 20.20 -24.43
CA SER A 58 -6.66 19.98 -25.80
C SER A 58 -5.68 20.41 -26.90
N THR A 59 -4.67 21.21 -26.57
CA THR A 59 -3.64 21.68 -27.50
C THR A 59 -2.56 20.61 -27.73
N THR A 60 -1.90 20.63 -28.90
CA THR A 60 -0.83 19.66 -29.25
C THR A 60 0.29 19.59 -28.20
N PRO A 61 0.79 20.73 -27.64
CA PRO A 61 1.77 20.69 -26.55
C PRO A 61 1.19 20.17 -25.22
N GLY A 62 -0.08 20.49 -24.92
CA GLY A 62 -0.74 20.04 -23.69
C GLY A 62 -1.00 18.54 -23.65
N LYS A 63 -1.27 17.91 -24.80
CA LYS A 63 -1.38 16.45 -24.92
C LYS A 63 -0.05 15.75 -24.57
N LEU A 64 1.07 16.28 -25.05
CA LEU A 64 2.40 15.76 -24.71
C LEU A 64 2.68 15.88 -23.21
N PHE A 65 2.39 17.03 -22.61
CA PHE A 65 2.49 17.22 -21.16
C PHE A 65 1.60 16.25 -20.38
N GLY A 66 0.38 16.01 -20.85
CA GLY A 66 -0.56 15.04 -20.27
C GLY A 66 0.02 13.62 -20.28
N VAL A 67 0.56 13.16 -21.42
CA VAL A 67 1.20 11.85 -21.54
C VAL A 67 2.41 11.74 -20.60
N THR A 68 3.27 12.76 -20.55
CA THR A 68 4.43 12.73 -19.64
C THR A 68 4.03 12.69 -18.17
N LEU A 69 2.96 13.39 -17.78
CA LEU A 69 2.44 13.37 -16.42
C LEU A 69 1.90 11.98 -16.08
N ILE A 70 1.13 11.37 -16.99
CA ILE A 70 0.61 10.01 -16.84
C ILE A 70 1.75 9.00 -16.66
N VAL A 71 2.77 9.07 -17.53
CA VAL A 71 3.93 8.17 -17.45
C VAL A 71 4.72 8.39 -16.15
N THR A 72 4.90 9.64 -15.72
CA THR A 72 5.59 9.96 -14.46
C THR A 72 4.84 9.41 -13.25
N VAL A 73 3.51 9.56 -13.22
CA VAL A 73 2.66 8.98 -12.17
C VAL A 73 2.71 7.45 -12.21
N ALA A 74 2.67 6.84 -13.40
CA ALA A 74 2.79 5.39 -13.55
C ALA A 74 4.15 4.87 -13.07
N LEU A 75 5.24 5.57 -13.39
CA LEU A 75 6.60 5.24 -12.92
C LEU A 75 6.76 5.47 -11.42
N ALA A 76 6.18 6.54 -10.87
CA ALA A 76 6.17 6.78 -9.43
C ALA A 76 5.35 5.71 -8.70
N ALA A 77 4.20 5.31 -9.25
CA ALA A 77 3.38 4.23 -8.73
C ALA A 77 4.10 2.88 -8.84
N ALA A 78 4.80 2.59 -9.94
CA ALA A 78 5.60 1.38 -10.11
C ALA A 78 6.82 1.37 -9.19
N GLY A 79 7.52 2.50 -9.03
CA GLY A 79 8.65 2.66 -8.12
C GLY A 79 8.21 2.58 -6.66
N PHE A 80 7.06 3.17 -6.31
CA PHE A 80 6.44 3.03 -5.01
C PHE A 80 5.99 1.59 -4.76
N SER A 81 5.40 0.91 -5.76
CA SER A 81 5.02 -0.51 -5.68
C SER A 81 6.24 -1.44 -5.59
N MET A 82 7.35 -1.11 -6.24
CA MET A 82 8.59 -1.88 -6.21
C MET A 82 9.34 -1.67 -4.89
N SER A 83 9.38 -0.41 -4.40
CA SER A 83 9.88 -0.06 -3.06
C SER A 83 9.02 -0.69 -1.97
N SER A 84 7.70 -0.65 -2.12
CA SER A 84 6.79 -1.36 -1.24
C SER A 84 6.91 -2.88 -1.41
N SER A 85 7.28 -3.43 -2.57
CA SER A 85 7.53 -4.88 -2.69
C SER A 85 8.76 -5.35 -1.91
N SER A 86 9.68 -4.45 -1.55
CA SER A 86 10.75 -4.74 -0.60
C SER A 86 10.28 -4.69 0.86
N ALA A 87 9.13 -4.05 1.15
CA ALA A 87 8.50 -3.98 2.47
C ALA A 87 7.27 -4.89 2.61
N ALA A 88 6.65 -5.32 1.50
CA ALA A 88 5.39 -6.07 1.40
C ALA A 88 5.61 -7.54 0.98
N ARG A 89 6.83 -7.92 0.62
CA ARG A 89 7.28 -9.32 0.75
C ARG A 89 7.25 -9.81 2.20
N HIS A 90 7.03 -8.93 3.18
CA HIS A 90 6.77 -9.29 4.56
C HIS A 90 5.28 -9.52 4.89
N ASP A 91 4.34 -8.98 4.10
CA ASP A 91 2.88 -9.08 4.37
C ASP A 91 2.19 -10.17 3.53
N ASP A 92 2.72 -10.52 2.36
CA ASP A 92 2.17 -11.58 1.48
C ASP A 92 2.58 -13.01 1.91
N LEU A 93 3.05 -13.14 3.16
CA LEU A 93 3.39 -14.40 3.84
C LEU A 93 2.21 -14.93 4.69
N ASP A 94 1.16 -14.13 4.88
CA ASP A 94 0.11 -14.43 5.87
C ASP A 94 -1.07 -15.26 5.32
N THR A 95 -1.17 -15.46 4.00
CA THR A 95 -2.38 -16.05 3.37
C THR A 95 -2.14 -17.34 2.57
N LEU A 96 -0.89 -17.72 2.30
CA LEU A 96 -0.60 -18.88 1.45
C LEU A 96 -0.26 -20.15 2.26
N LEU A 97 -1.32 -20.87 2.65
CA LEU A 97 -1.33 -22.33 2.88
C LEU A 97 -0.96 -22.85 4.28
N SER A 98 -2.03 -22.89 5.08
CA SER A 98 -2.28 -23.68 6.28
C SER A 98 -1.33 -24.86 6.56
N SER A 99 -0.55 -24.70 7.63
CA SER A 99 0.20 -25.71 8.42
C SER A 99 1.54 -26.25 7.92
N THR A 100 1.82 -26.41 6.62
CA THR A 100 3.12 -27.00 6.18
C THR A 100 4.08 -25.97 5.57
N GLU A 101 3.54 -24.87 5.04
CA GLU A 101 4.30 -23.79 4.40
C GLU A 101 5.08 -22.90 5.40
N PRO A 102 4.52 -22.50 6.57
CA PRO A 102 5.24 -21.64 7.53
C PRO A 102 6.47 -22.30 8.14
N MET A 103 6.36 -23.58 8.53
CA MET A 103 7.50 -24.32 9.10
C MET A 103 8.61 -24.52 8.07
N SER A 104 8.26 -24.88 6.83
CA SER A 104 9.25 -25.09 5.76
C SER A 104 9.99 -23.81 5.42
N ASN A 105 9.26 -22.68 5.36
CA ASN A 105 9.86 -21.37 5.16
C ASN A 105 10.79 -20.98 6.31
N ALA A 106 10.35 -21.14 7.56
CA ALA A 106 11.16 -20.85 8.74
C ALA A 106 12.42 -21.74 8.80
N ALA A 107 12.30 -23.03 8.48
CA ALA A 107 13.44 -23.95 8.40
C ALA A 107 14.42 -23.55 7.28
N HIS A 108 13.91 -23.10 6.14
CA HIS A 108 14.75 -22.58 5.03
C HIS A 108 15.50 -21.31 5.44
N HIS A 109 14.83 -20.36 6.10
CA HIS A 109 15.47 -19.17 6.64
C HIS A 109 16.52 -19.51 7.70
N LEU A 110 16.25 -20.47 8.59
CA LEU A 110 17.21 -20.96 9.56
C LEU A 110 18.47 -21.49 8.87
N TYR A 111 18.31 -22.41 7.91
CA TYR A 111 19.42 -23.00 7.17
C TYR A 111 20.25 -21.95 6.43
N THR A 112 19.59 -21.06 5.69
CA THR A 112 20.26 -20.05 4.87
C THR A 112 21.04 -19.05 5.73
N ASN A 113 20.48 -18.61 6.86
CA ASN A 113 21.16 -17.70 7.76
C ASN A 113 22.33 -18.35 8.51
N LEU A 114 22.20 -19.60 8.94
CA LEU A 114 23.32 -20.35 9.52
C LEU A 114 24.46 -20.53 8.51
N SER A 115 24.13 -20.88 7.26
CA SER A 115 25.10 -21.02 6.17
C SER A 115 25.79 -19.70 5.84
N LEU A 116 25.05 -18.59 5.86
CA LEU A 116 25.61 -17.25 5.70
C LEU A 116 26.56 -16.90 6.85
N ALA A 117 26.16 -17.17 8.10
CA ALA A 117 27.01 -16.92 9.25
C ALA A 117 28.32 -17.72 9.18
N ASP A 118 28.26 -19.00 8.81
CA ASP A 118 29.45 -19.84 8.60
C ASP A 118 30.33 -19.32 7.47
N THR A 119 29.74 -18.95 6.33
CA THR A 119 30.47 -18.38 5.20
C THR A 119 31.20 -17.10 5.61
N VAL A 120 30.52 -16.20 6.32
CA VAL A 120 31.12 -14.93 6.77
C VAL A 120 32.21 -15.16 7.80
N ALA A 121 32.02 -16.10 8.74
CA ALA A 121 33.04 -16.45 9.73
C ALA A 121 34.29 -17.04 9.07
N THR A 122 34.11 -18.07 8.23
CA THR A 122 35.22 -18.77 7.55
C THR A 122 35.97 -17.87 6.59
N THR A 123 35.28 -17.07 5.78
CA THR A 123 35.93 -16.09 4.89
C THR A 123 36.68 -15.02 5.66
N GLY A 124 36.18 -14.64 6.85
CA GLY A 124 36.86 -13.74 7.78
C GLY A 124 38.19 -14.28 8.29
N PHE A 125 38.34 -15.60 8.47
CA PHE A 125 39.59 -16.21 8.91
C PHE A 125 40.62 -16.40 7.80
N VAL A 126 40.19 -16.48 6.53
CA VAL A 126 41.10 -16.61 5.37
C VAL A 126 41.69 -15.26 4.96
N GLN A 127 40.98 -14.16 5.20
CA GLN A 127 41.51 -12.82 4.92
C GLN A 127 42.62 -12.47 5.90
N ALA A 128 43.78 -12.07 5.37
CA ALA A 128 44.87 -11.58 6.20
C ALA A 128 44.47 -10.26 6.88
N GLY A 129 44.54 -10.21 8.22
CA GLY A 129 44.36 -8.99 9.00
C GLY A 129 43.13 -9.01 9.90
N VAL A 130 42.72 -7.84 10.40
CA VAL A 130 41.58 -7.71 11.30
C VAL A 130 40.28 -7.73 10.50
N GLU A 131 39.36 -8.62 10.88
CA GLU A 131 38.02 -8.74 10.30
C GLU A 131 37.32 -7.36 10.19
N SER A 132 36.74 -7.08 9.01
CA SER A 132 35.98 -5.85 8.74
C SER A 132 34.73 -5.74 9.60
N LYS A 133 34.41 -4.52 10.06
CA LYS A 133 33.18 -4.21 10.81
C LYS A 133 31.93 -4.67 10.07
N SER A 134 31.90 -4.52 8.74
CA SER A 134 30.76 -4.95 7.92
C SER A 134 30.56 -6.47 7.93
N ASN A 135 31.64 -7.26 7.95
CA ASN A 135 31.54 -8.72 8.07
C ASN A 135 31.01 -9.12 9.44
N ARG A 136 31.46 -8.44 10.51
CA ARG A 136 30.96 -8.67 11.86
C ARG A 136 29.47 -8.38 11.99
N GLU A 137 29.01 -7.26 11.43
CA GLU A 137 27.59 -6.89 11.40
C GLU A 137 26.76 -7.92 10.63
N ARG A 138 27.23 -8.38 9.46
CA ARG A 138 26.56 -9.43 8.66
C ARG A 138 26.49 -10.76 9.38
N TYR A 139 27.57 -11.17 10.04
CA TYR A 139 27.61 -12.38 10.86
C TYR A 139 26.57 -12.30 12.00
N ASN A 140 26.56 -11.21 12.76
CA ASN A 140 25.63 -11.05 13.88
C ASN A 140 24.18 -11.03 13.40
N ALA A 141 23.88 -10.29 12.33
CA ALA A 141 22.54 -10.24 11.75
C ALA A 141 22.07 -11.64 11.27
N ALA A 142 22.97 -12.45 10.72
CA ALA A 142 22.66 -13.82 10.32
C ALA A 142 22.38 -14.72 11.53
N ILE A 143 23.16 -14.62 12.61
CA ILE A 143 22.89 -15.36 13.87
C ILE A 143 21.55 -14.96 14.48
N ASP A 144 21.23 -13.67 14.50
CA ASP A 144 19.96 -13.16 15.03
C ASP A 144 18.78 -13.68 14.19
N ALA A 145 18.88 -13.56 12.86
CA ALA A 145 17.86 -14.05 11.94
C ALA A 145 17.67 -15.58 12.02
N ALA A 146 18.76 -16.35 12.19
CA ALA A 146 18.69 -17.79 12.43
C ALA A 146 17.95 -18.10 13.73
N SER A 147 18.22 -17.38 14.82
CA SER A 147 17.57 -17.58 16.12
C SER A 147 16.05 -17.32 16.06
N VAL A 148 15.66 -16.26 15.35
CA VAL A 148 14.24 -15.94 15.10
C VAL A 148 13.58 -17.05 14.26
N ALA A 149 14.21 -17.46 13.16
CA ALA A 149 13.69 -18.49 12.27
C ALA A 149 13.56 -19.87 12.96
N ALA A 150 14.49 -20.21 13.86
CA ALA A 150 14.39 -21.40 14.70
C ALA A 150 13.11 -21.37 15.56
N THR A 151 12.85 -20.24 16.23
CA THR A 151 11.65 -20.06 17.06
C THR A 151 10.37 -20.14 16.21
N GLN A 152 10.35 -19.48 15.05
CA GLN A 152 9.22 -19.53 14.12
C GLN A 152 8.95 -20.94 13.58
N SER A 153 9.99 -21.76 13.41
CA SER A 153 9.85 -23.15 12.97
C SER A 153 9.05 -24.00 13.96
N VAL A 154 9.16 -23.72 15.26
CA VAL A 154 8.37 -24.40 16.30
C VAL A 154 6.92 -23.92 16.29
N VAL A 155 6.70 -22.61 16.16
CA VAL A 155 5.35 -22.02 16.13
C VAL A 155 4.57 -22.48 14.89
N GLY A 156 5.25 -22.67 13.76
CA GLY A 156 4.64 -23.17 12.52
C GLY A 156 4.46 -24.70 12.46
N SER A 157 4.94 -25.45 13.45
CA SER A 157 4.82 -26.93 13.50
C SER A 157 3.52 -27.39 14.18
N SER A 158 3.03 -28.58 13.85
CA SER A 158 1.83 -29.14 14.49
C SER A 158 2.14 -29.64 15.91
N GLU A 159 1.15 -29.69 16.81
CA GLU A 159 1.36 -30.14 18.21
C GLU A 159 1.95 -31.56 18.31
N GLU A 160 1.74 -32.41 17.31
CA GLU A 160 2.26 -33.79 17.25
C GLU A 160 3.74 -33.89 16.80
N ASP A 161 4.34 -32.81 16.30
CA ASP A 161 5.72 -32.82 15.78
C ASP A 161 6.80 -32.70 16.88
N GLU A 162 6.81 -33.63 17.83
CA GLU A 162 7.76 -33.66 18.95
C GLU A 162 9.22 -33.66 18.48
N ARG A 163 9.51 -34.37 17.38
CA ARG A 163 10.84 -34.42 16.78
C ARG A 163 11.32 -33.05 16.29
N VAL A 164 10.44 -32.22 15.75
CA VAL A 164 10.80 -30.87 15.27
C VAL A 164 11.20 -29.98 16.46
N ARG A 165 10.44 -30.05 17.56
CA ARG A 165 10.76 -29.31 18.78
C ARG A 165 12.10 -29.72 19.37
N GLU A 166 12.39 -31.02 19.38
CA GLU A 166 13.67 -31.55 19.86
C GLU A 166 14.84 -30.99 19.04
N LEU A 167 14.73 -31.04 17.70
CA LEU A 167 15.76 -30.54 16.79
C LEU A 167 15.96 -29.03 16.91
N VAL A 168 14.88 -28.25 16.95
CA VAL A 168 14.98 -26.80 17.15
C VAL A 168 15.59 -26.48 18.51
N THR A 169 15.18 -27.18 19.56
CA THR A 169 15.76 -27.01 20.91
C THR A 169 17.26 -27.30 20.90
N PHE A 170 17.69 -28.35 20.20
CA PHE A 170 19.10 -28.66 20.02
C PHE A 170 19.85 -27.52 19.31
N ILE A 171 19.32 -27.01 18.19
CA ILE A 171 19.92 -25.90 17.46
C ILE A 171 20.04 -24.64 18.34
N GLN A 172 18.98 -24.30 19.08
CA GLN A 172 19.01 -23.14 19.99
C GLN A 172 20.02 -23.29 21.13
N ARG A 173 20.30 -24.52 21.58
CA ARG A 173 21.35 -24.80 22.58
C ARG A 173 22.76 -24.71 22.01
N GLU A 174 22.95 -25.12 20.75
CA GLU A 174 24.27 -25.11 20.10
C GLU A 174 24.66 -23.73 19.54
N LEU A 175 23.68 -22.87 19.22
CA LEU A 175 23.94 -21.51 18.71
C LEU A 175 24.87 -20.67 19.61
N PRO A 176 24.65 -20.57 20.93
CA PRO A 176 25.57 -19.89 21.84
C PRO A 176 26.96 -20.54 21.91
N VAL A 177 27.04 -21.86 21.79
CA VAL A 177 28.32 -22.59 21.80
C VAL A 177 29.12 -22.25 20.54
N TYR A 178 28.48 -22.32 19.38
CA TYR A 178 29.07 -21.94 18.10
C TYR A 178 29.59 -20.50 18.11
N THR A 179 28.76 -19.55 18.54
CA THR A 179 29.17 -18.13 18.59
C THR A 179 30.35 -17.89 19.52
N ALA A 180 30.40 -18.58 20.67
CA ALA A 180 31.54 -18.51 21.58
C ALA A 180 32.84 -19.07 20.97
N LEU A 181 32.74 -20.17 20.22
CA LEU A 181 33.88 -20.75 19.49
C LEU A 181 34.40 -19.80 18.41
N VAL A 182 33.50 -19.19 17.63
CA VAL A 182 33.86 -18.21 16.60
C VAL A 182 34.53 -16.99 17.21
N GLU A 183 34.02 -16.45 18.32
CA GLU A 183 34.67 -15.32 19.00
C GLU A 183 36.04 -15.71 19.58
N LYS A 184 36.18 -16.91 20.16
CA LYS A 184 37.49 -17.41 20.61
C LYS A 184 38.47 -17.51 19.44
N ALA A 185 38.04 -18.06 18.31
CA ALA A 185 38.84 -18.13 17.10
C ALA A 185 39.23 -16.74 16.56
N ARG A 186 38.31 -15.76 16.58
CA ARG A 186 38.58 -14.35 16.21
C ARG A 186 39.66 -13.72 17.09
N VAL A 187 39.58 -13.90 18.41
CA VAL A 187 40.60 -13.41 19.34
C VAL A 187 41.95 -14.06 19.03
N ASN A 188 41.96 -15.37 18.79
CA ASN A 188 43.16 -16.14 18.51
C ASN A 188 43.81 -15.74 17.16
N HIS A 189 42.99 -15.52 16.13
CA HIS A 189 43.41 -15.04 14.81
C HIS A 189 44.07 -13.65 14.91
N ARG A 190 43.49 -12.73 15.69
CA ARG A 190 44.10 -11.40 15.95
C ARG A 190 45.42 -11.48 16.71
N ALA A 191 45.60 -12.49 17.55
CA ALA A 191 46.84 -12.74 18.28
C ALA A 191 47.92 -13.44 17.42
N GLY A 192 47.64 -13.78 16.16
CA GLY A 192 48.56 -14.48 15.27
C GLY A 192 48.68 -15.98 15.56
N ASN A 193 47.81 -16.54 16.40
CA ASN A 193 47.83 -17.92 16.85
C ASN A 193 46.77 -18.77 16.13
N ALA A 194 46.50 -18.52 14.85
CA ALA A 194 45.50 -19.30 14.11
C ALA A 194 45.88 -20.80 14.16
N VAL A 195 45.04 -21.62 14.81
CA VAL A 195 45.16 -23.09 14.87
C VAL A 195 44.20 -23.72 13.89
#